data_AF-X8DD59-F1
#
_entry.id   AF-X8DD59-F1
#
_cell.length_a   1.000
_cell.length_b   1.000
_cell.length_c   1.000
_cell.angle_alpha   90.00
_cell.angle_beta   90.00
_cell.angle_gamma   90.00
#
_symmetry.space_group_name_H-M   'P 1'
#
loop_
_entity.id
_entity.type
_entity.pdbx_description
1 polymer ?
#
loop_
_entity_poly.entity_id
_entity_poly.type
_entity_poly.pdbx_seq_one_letter_code
_entity_poly.pdbx_strand_id
1 'polypeptide(L)'
;MTAVLDAVQLRSLLLEEIERAGAITTGALAARLPAKDVVVDVPCNPVCQYATRWSQAAAVLDDQPGRYRTRARRTTKSIYRQLRVLEDSGLITGLRGTGARGVLWVCGGDDVDGLGEDFVSCGAGAGRPIITPTLKEGLL
;
A
#
# COMPACT_ATOMS: atom_id res chain seq x y z
N MET A 1 -8.23 -11.00 20.61
CA MET A 1 -7.45 -11.84 19.66
C MET A 1 -7.36 -11.08 18.34
N THR A 2 -6.22 -10.48 17.99
CA THR A 2 -6.04 -9.84 16.67
C THR A 2 -5.65 -10.90 15.66
N ALA A 3 -6.58 -11.22 14.76
CA ALA A 3 -6.37 -12.18 13.69
C ALA A 3 -5.25 -11.71 12.76
N VAL A 4 -4.31 -12.61 12.44
CA VAL A 4 -3.40 -12.41 11.32
C VAL A 4 -4.27 -12.41 10.07
N LEU A 5 -4.51 -11.23 9.49
CA LEU A 5 -5.25 -11.15 8.23
C LEU A 5 -4.38 -11.77 7.14
N ASP A 6 -4.83 -12.88 6.59
CA ASP A 6 -4.22 -13.47 5.39
C ASP A 6 -4.47 -12.57 4.16
N ALA A 7 -3.90 -12.96 3.02
CA ALA A 7 -4.01 -12.17 1.80
C ALA A 7 -5.45 -12.10 1.26
N VAL A 8 -6.27 -13.14 1.47
CA VAL A 8 -7.68 -13.17 1.03
C VAL A 8 -8.50 -12.22 1.88
N GLN A 9 -8.40 -12.33 3.21
CA GLN A 9 -9.08 -11.46 4.15
C GLN A 9 -8.69 -10.00 3.97
N LEU A 10 -7.41 -9.72 3.69
CA LEU A 10 -6.96 -8.38 3.38
C LEU A 10 -7.57 -7.85 2.07
N ARG A 11 -7.70 -8.68 1.04
CA ARG A 11 -8.34 -8.28 -0.23
C ARG A 11 -9.83 -7.97 -0.03
N SER A 12 -10.56 -8.81 0.68
CA SER A 12 -11.97 -8.56 1.01
C SER A 12 -12.14 -7.23 1.76
N LEU A 13 -11.31 -6.99 2.77
CA LEU A 13 -11.39 -5.75 3.55
C LEU A 13 -11.01 -4.51 2.74
N LEU A 14 -10.06 -4.62 1.80
CA LEU A 14 -9.74 -3.54 0.86
C LEU A 14 -10.93 -3.21 -0.05
N LEU A 15 -11.63 -4.23 -0.58
CA LEU A 15 -12.83 -4.02 -1.41
C LEU A 15 -13.92 -3.30 -0.63
N GLU A 16 -14.27 -3.80 0.57
CA GLU A 16 -15.30 -3.18 1.42
C GLU A 16 -15.00 -1.71 1.73
N GLU A 17 -13.74 -1.36 1.97
CA GLU A 17 -13.33 0.03 2.23
C GLU A 17 -13.42 0.91 0.98
N ILE A 18 -13.14 0.37 -0.21
CA ILE A 18 -13.27 1.09 -1.48
C ILE A 18 -14.76 1.30 -1.80
N GLU A 19 -15.58 0.25 -1.71
CA GLU A 19 -17.03 0.31 -1.89
C GLU A 19 -17.66 1.35 -0.96
N ARG A 20 -17.30 1.32 0.33
CA ARG A 20 -17.85 2.27 1.33
C ARG A 20 -17.42 3.72 1.06
N ALA A 21 -16.22 3.92 0.54
CA ALA A 21 -15.70 5.27 0.28
C ALA A 21 -16.13 5.82 -1.08
N GLY A 22 -16.55 4.96 -2.02
CA GLY A 22 -16.74 5.27 -3.44
C GLY A 22 -15.41 5.47 -4.16
N ALA A 23 -14.59 6.41 -3.68
CA ALA A 23 -13.26 6.68 -4.20
C ALA A 23 -12.27 6.96 -3.05
N ILE A 24 -11.10 6.32 -3.07
CA ILE A 24 -10.11 6.47 -1.98
C ILE A 24 -8.66 6.33 -2.45
N THR A 25 -7.76 7.14 -1.90
CA THR A 25 -6.33 7.03 -2.22
C THR A 25 -5.68 5.88 -1.47
N THR A 26 -4.60 5.30 -2.03
CA THR A 26 -3.85 4.24 -1.33
C THR A 26 -3.40 4.64 0.08
N GLY A 27 -3.01 5.91 0.27
CA GLY A 27 -2.56 6.41 1.57
C GLY A 27 -3.69 6.47 2.60
N ALA A 28 -4.86 6.99 2.19
CA ALA A 28 -6.04 7.03 3.04
C ALA A 28 -6.54 5.62 3.37
N LEU A 29 -6.50 4.71 2.39
CA LEU A 29 -6.86 3.31 2.58
C LEU A 29 -5.93 2.66 3.61
N ALA A 30 -4.61 2.79 3.47
CA ALA A 30 -3.64 2.25 4.43
C ALA A 30 -3.86 2.75 5.88
N ALA A 31 -4.35 3.99 6.03
CA ALA A 31 -4.64 4.58 7.34
C ALA A 31 -5.92 4.03 8.00
N ARG A 32 -6.90 3.57 7.22
CA ARG A 32 -8.16 2.99 7.73
C ARG A 32 -8.04 1.52 8.12
N LEU A 33 -7.11 0.80 7.50
CA LEU A 33 -6.97 -0.63 7.73
C LEU A 33 -6.45 -0.93 9.15
N PRO A 34 -6.88 -2.05 9.75
CA PRO A 34 -6.35 -2.48 11.03
C PRO A 34 -4.84 -2.72 10.94
N ALA A 35 -4.15 -2.31 11.99
CA ALA A 35 -2.74 -2.57 12.17
C ALA A 35 -2.48 -4.09 12.13
N LYS A 36 -1.35 -4.49 11.55
CA LYS A 36 -0.97 -5.90 11.43
C LYS A 36 -0.01 -6.28 12.54
N ASP A 37 -0.15 -7.51 13.01
CA ASP A 37 0.85 -8.11 13.88
C ASP A 37 2.00 -8.64 13.00
N VAL A 38 3.23 -8.30 13.35
CA VAL A 38 4.46 -8.69 12.66
C VAL A 38 5.32 -9.41 13.67
N VAL A 39 5.71 -10.64 13.34
CA VAL A 39 6.75 -11.37 14.06
C VAL A 39 8.07 -11.03 13.40
N VAL A 40 9.05 -10.65 14.22
CA VAL A 40 10.42 -10.44 13.77
C VAL A 40 11.31 -11.42 14.51
N ASP A 41 11.99 -12.27 13.75
CA ASP A 41 12.91 -13.28 14.26
C ASP A 41 14.33 -12.71 14.35
N VAL A 42 14.45 -11.59 15.06
CA VAL A 42 15.75 -11.03 15.44
C VAL A 42 15.73 -10.80 16.96
N PRO A 43 16.86 -10.95 17.65
CA PRO A 43 16.94 -10.66 19.07
C PRO A 43 16.42 -9.26 19.37
N CYS A 44 15.60 -9.10 20.41
CA CYS A 44 15.33 -7.80 21.04
C CYS A 44 16.65 -7.36 21.71
N ASN A 45 17.63 -6.97 20.91
CA ASN A 45 18.70 -6.09 21.36
C ASN A 45 18.16 -4.64 21.25
N PRO A 46 18.91 -3.54 21.46
CA PRO A 46 18.37 -2.21 21.82
C PRO A 46 17.32 -1.57 20.88
N VAL A 47 16.92 -2.23 19.80
CA VAL A 47 15.73 -2.02 18.95
C VAL A 47 14.42 -1.86 19.74
N CYS A 48 14.33 -2.40 20.95
CA CYS A 48 13.20 -2.19 21.86
C CYS A 48 13.33 -0.87 22.68
N GLN A 49 14.54 -0.30 22.78
CA GLN A 49 14.79 1.01 23.37
C GLN A 49 14.48 2.11 22.35
N TYR A 50 13.78 3.15 22.80
CA TYR A 50 13.24 4.26 22.00
C TYR A 50 14.21 4.85 20.97
N ALA A 51 15.53 4.85 21.25
CA ALA A 51 16.58 5.44 20.43
C ALA A 51 16.99 4.62 19.18
N THR A 52 16.85 3.29 19.18
CA THR A 52 17.26 2.45 18.03
C THR A 52 16.12 1.62 17.46
N ARG A 53 14.89 2.05 17.74
CA ARG A 53 13.66 1.39 17.32
C ARG A 53 13.55 1.27 15.80
N TRP A 54 13.39 0.05 15.31
CA TRP A 54 13.21 -0.26 13.89
C TRP A 54 12.03 0.48 13.25
N SER A 55 10.99 0.78 14.03
CA SER A 55 9.90 1.65 13.58
C SER A 55 9.22 2.35 14.76
N GLN A 56 9.30 3.69 14.81
CA GLN A 56 8.60 4.52 15.80
C GLN A 56 7.06 4.38 15.79
N ALA A 57 6.50 3.69 14.79
CA ALA A 57 5.06 3.48 14.64
C ALA A 57 4.58 2.07 15.05
N ALA A 58 5.47 1.13 15.39
CA ALA A 58 5.13 -0.25 15.74
C ALA A 58 5.13 -0.53 17.27
N ALA A 59 3.99 -0.86 17.88
CA ALA A 59 3.92 -1.20 19.31
C ALA A 59 4.45 -2.62 19.57
N VAL A 60 5.32 -2.83 20.55
CA VAL A 60 5.75 -4.19 20.94
C VAL A 60 4.62 -4.85 21.71
N LEU A 61 4.23 -6.06 21.31
CA LEU A 61 3.16 -6.86 21.91
C LEU A 61 3.70 -7.99 22.79
N ASP A 62 4.83 -8.57 22.39
CA ASP A 62 5.48 -9.68 23.09
C ASP A 62 6.98 -9.63 22.82
N ASP A 63 7.79 -9.90 23.85
CA ASP A 63 9.24 -9.89 23.81
C ASP A 63 9.76 -11.24 24.34
N GLN A 64 10.35 -12.02 23.44
CA GLN A 64 11.06 -13.25 23.77
C GLN A 64 12.51 -13.15 23.29
N PRO A 65 13.46 -13.81 23.97
CA PRO A 65 14.84 -13.88 23.50
C PRO A 65 14.90 -14.43 22.06
N GLY A 66 15.33 -13.61 21.11
CA GLY A 66 15.43 -13.98 19.69
C GLY A 66 14.18 -13.73 18.84
N ARG A 67 13.05 -13.34 19.43
CA ARG A 67 11.78 -13.15 18.72
C ARG A 67 10.92 -12.09 19.40
N TYR A 68 10.47 -11.09 18.65
CA TYR A 68 9.47 -10.15 19.16
C TYR A 68 8.27 -10.02 18.23
N ARG A 69 7.09 -9.83 18.84
CA ARG A 69 5.84 -9.54 18.13
C ARG A 69 5.56 -8.06 18.25
N THR A 70 5.32 -7.40 17.13
CA THR A 70 4.93 -5.98 17.09
C THR A 70 3.61 -5.80 16.37
N ARG A 71 2.89 -4.72 16.69
CA ARG A 71 1.74 -4.24 15.96
C ARG A 71 2.14 -3.00 15.17
N ALA A 72 2.22 -3.13 13.85
CA ALA A 72 2.61 -2.05 12.96
C ALA A 72 1.43 -1.61 12.10
N ARG A 73 1.31 -0.30 11.86
CA ARG A 73 0.36 0.23 10.88
C ARG A 73 0.67 -0.35 9.50
N ARG A 74 -0.37 -0.54 8.70
CA ARG A 74 -0.19 -0.91 7.29
C ARG A 74 0.39 0.28 6.55
N THR A 75 1.33 -0.01 5.66
CA THR A 75 1.94 1.00 4.80
C THR A 75 1.32 0.91 3.42
N THR A 76 1.37 2.02 2.67
CA THR A 76 1.00 2.07 1.24
C THR A 76 1.62 0.91 0.46
N LYS A 77 2.92 0.65 0.67
CA LYS A 77 3.66 -0.45 0.03
C LYS A 77 3.06 -1.82 0.36
N SER A 78 2.65 -2.04 1.61
CA SER A 78 2.13 -3.33 2.06
C SER A 78 0.78 -3.71 1.45
N ILE A 79 -0.02 -2.71 1.05
CA ILE A 79 -1.36 -2.92 0.49
C ILE A 79 -1.39 -2.78 -1.02
N TYR A 80 -0.44 -2.03 -1.61
CA TYR A 80 -0.36 -1.79 -3.05
C TYR A 80 -0.31 -3.09 -3.85
N ARG A 81 0.41 -4.11 -3.37
CA ARG A 81 0.44 -5.42 -4.05
C ARG A 81 -0.93 -6.09 -4.12
N GLN A 82 -1.73 -5.97 -3.06
CA GLN A 82 -3.09 -6.55 -3.05
C GLN A 82 -4.04 -5.75 -3.93
N LEU A 83 -3.92 -4.42 -3.94
CA LEU A 83 -4.69 -3.56 -4.83
C LEU A 83 -4.44 -3.88 -6.30
N ARG A 84 -3.18 -4.12 -6.69
CA ARG A 84 -2.87 -4.56 -8.06
C ARG A 84 -3.51 -5.90 -8.41
N VAL A 85 -3.57 -6.87 -7.49
CA VAL A 85 -4.27 -8.13 -7.72
C VAL A 85 -5.79 -7.92 -7.92
N LEU A 86 -6.39 -7.00 -7.16
CA LEU A 86 -7.81 -6.64 -7.32
C LEU A 86 -8.06 -5.91 -8.65
N GLU A 87 -7.15 -5.06 -9.06
CA GLU A 87 -7.19 -4.35 -10.34
C GLU A 87 -7.02 -5.31 -11.53
N ASP A 88 -6.05 -6.23 -11.46
CA ASP A 88 -5.80 -7.25 -12.49
C ASP A 88 -7.00 -8.22 -12.64
N SER A 89 -7.84 -8.34 -11.61
CA SER A 89 -9.09 -9.12 -11.65
C SER A 89 -10.33 -8.29 -12.04
N GLY A 90 -10.16 -6.99 -12.30
CA GLY A 90 -11.23 -6.09 -12.71
C GLY A 90 -12.21 -5.70 -11.60
N LEU A 91 -11.91 -6.02 -10.35
CA LEU A 91 -12.79 -5.70 -9.21
C LEU A 91 -12.68 -4.24 -8.78
N ILE A 92 -11.53 -3.60 -9.05
CA ILE A 92 -11.29 -2.19 -8.80
C ILE A 92 -10.52 -1.57 -9.96
N THR A 93 -10.58 -0.25 -10.08
CA THR A 93 -9.79 0.51 -11.06
C THR A 93 -8.88 1.49 -10.32
N GLY A 94 -7.60 1.51 -10.69
CA GLY A 94 -6.66 2.53 -10.24
C GLY A 94 -6.67 3.73 -11.18
N LEU A 95 -6.85 4.93 -10.66
CA LEU A 95 -6.86 6.18 -11.39
C LEU A 95 -5.71 7.08 -10.93
N ARG A 96 -5.03 7.73 -11.87
CA ARG A 96 -4.01 8.75 -11.58
C ARG A 96 -4.46 10.08 -12.16
N GLY A 97 -4.59 11.05 -11.26
CA GLY A 97 -4.83 12.44 -11.62
C GLY A 97 -3.54 13.14 -12.06
N THR A 98 -3.63 14.04 -13.02
CA THR A 98 -2.59 15.02 -13.31
C THR A 98 -2.31 15.86 -12.04
N GLY A 99 -1.08 15.80 -11.53
CA GLY A 99 -0.69 16.52 -10.31
C GLY A 99 -1.17 15.91 -8.97
N ALA A 100 -1.97 14.83 -8.99
CA ALA A 100 -2.44 14.18 -7.77
C ALA A 100 -1.32 13.36 -7.09
N ARG A 101 -1.17 13.53 -5.77
CA ARG A 101 -0.24 12.71 -4.98
C ARG A 101 -0.85 11.34 -4.67
N GLY A 102 -0.76 10.42 -5.61
CA GLY A 102 -1.08 9.00 -5.40
C GLY A 102 -2.02 8.42 -6.45
N VAL A 103 -2.41 7.16 -6.22
CA VAL A 103 -3.43 6.46 -7.02
C VAL A 103 -4.74 6.49 -6.23
N LEU A 104 -5.80 6.91 -6.91
CA LEU A 104 -7.18 6.85 -6.44
C LEU A 104 -7.76 5.50 -6.88
N TRP A 105 -8.49 4.82 -5.98
CA TRP A 105 -9.10 3.52 -6.25
C TRP A 105 -10.61 3.65 -6.17
N VAL A 106 -11.29 3.06 -7.15
CA VAL A 106 -12.76 2.98 -7.29
C VAL A 106 -13.16 1.54 -7.62
N CYS A 107 -14.43 1.18 -7.43
CA CYS A 107 -14.90 -0.15 -7.81
C CYS A 107 -14.89 -0.33 -9.33
N GLY A 108 -14.73 -1.57 -9.79
CA GLY A 108 -14.80 -1.90 -11.21
C GLY A 108 -16.21 -1.70 -11.74
N GLY A 109 -16.35 -0.99 -12.86
CA GLY A 109 -17.65 -0.71 -13.49
C GLY A 109 -18.38 0.52 -12.98
N ASP A 110 -17.83 1.24 -11.99
CA ASP A 110 -18.34 2.57 -11.65
C ASP A 110 -17.96 3.56 -12.77
N ASP A 111 -18.95 4.24 -13.34
CA ASP A 111 -18.74 5.33 -14.27
C ASP A 111 -17.96 6.44 -13.55
N VAL A 112 -16.71 6.66 -13.99
CA VAL A 112 -15.79 7.67 -13.47
C VAL A 112 -16.20 9.10 -13.89
N ASP A 113 -17.40 9.28 -14.44
CA ASP A 113 -17.96 10.50 -15.01
C ASP A 113 -18.05 11.68 -14.01
N GLY A 114 -17.84 11.43 -12.71
CA GLY A 114 -17.78 12.46 -11.66
C GLY A 114 -16.37 12.94 -11.26
N LEU A 115 -15.30 12.34 -11.78
CA LEU A 115 -13.91 12.65 -11.33
C LEU A 115 -13.20 13.70 -12.20
N GLY A 116 -13.84 14.18 -13.26
CA GLY A 116 -13.26 15.13 -14.21
C GLY A 116 -12.25 14.50 -15.16
N GLU A 117 -11.98 15.17 -16.29
CA GLU A 117 -11.10 14.70 -17.38
C GLU A 117 -9.63 14.50 -16.97
N ASP A 118 -9.28 14.82 -15.73
CA ASP A 118 -7.91 14.82 -15.21
C ASP A 118 -7.41 13.44 -14.75
N PHE A 119 -8.28 12.44 -14.65
CA PHE A 119 -7.92 11.10 -14.13
C PHE A 119 -7.85 10.05 -15.24
N VAL A 120 -6.67 9.44 -15.37
CA VAL A 120 -6.41 8.37 -16.34
C VAL A 120 -6.27 7.03 -15.62
N SER A 121 -6.88 5.98 -16.17
CA SER A 121 -6.71 4.61 -15.68
C SER A 121 -5.24 4.19 -15.66
N CYS A 122 -4.83 3.49 -14.60
CA CYS A 122 -3.49 2.97 -14.38
C CYS A 122 -3.16 1.75 -15.25
N GLY A 123 -3.92 1.55 -16.35
CA GLY A 123 -3.96 0.36 -17.19
C GLY A 123 -2.63 -0.40 -17.29
N ALA A 124 -2.71 -1.71 -17.13
CA ALA A 124 -1.63 -2.66 -17.35
C ALA A 124 -1.20 -2.64 -18.83
N GLY A 125 -0.42 -1.63 -19.24
CA GLY A 125 -0.03 -1.50 -20.64
C GLY A 125 0.54 -0.16 -21.10
N ALA A 126 0.48 0.91 -20.32
CA ALA A 126 1.24 2.12 -20.64
C ALA A 126 2.69 1.94 -20.15
N GLY A 127 3.47 1.16 -20.90
CA GLY A 127 4.91 1.13 -20.77
C GLY A 127 5.44 2.56 -20.89
N ARG A 128 5.70 3.21 -19.74
CA ARG A 128 6.54 4.41 -19.74
C ARG A 128 7.86 3.96 -20.36
N PRO A 129 8.30 4.54 -21.49
CA PRO A 129 9.67 4.30 -21.91
C PRO A 129 10.55 4.74 -20.74
N ILE A 130 11.36 3.81 -20.25
CA ILE A 130 12.47 4.16 -19.39
C ILE A 130 13.38 4.99 -20.28
N ILE A 131 13.23 6.32 -20.22
CA ILE A 131 14.22 7.23 -20.77
C ILE A 131 15.39 7.15 -19.81
N THR A 132 16.24 6.15 -20.01
CA THR A 132 17.60 6.17 -19.49
C THR A 132 18.25 7.35 -20.20
N PRO A 133 18.68 8.43 -19.51
CA PRO A 133 19.52 9.42 -20.16
C PRO A 133 20.80 8.70 -20.56
N THR A 134 20.96 8.43 -21.86
CA THR A 134 22.23 8.02 -22.46
C THR A 134 23.19 9.19 -22.31
N LEU A 135 23.87 9.21 -21.17
CA LEU A 135 25.02 10.06 -20.92
C LEU A 135 26.20 9.45 -21.69
N LYS A 136 26.47 9.98 -22.89
CA LYS A 136 27.81 10.29 -23.43
C LYS A 136 27.71 10.59 -24.93
N GLU A 137 27.51 11.85 -25.25
CA GLU A 137 28.11 12.44 -26.44
C GLU A 137 28.85 13.71 -26.01
N GLY A 138 30.11 13.84 -26.43
CA GLY A 138 30.80 15.12 -26.48
C GLY A 138 31.65 15.51 -25.27
N LEU A 139 32.75 14.79 -25.03
CA LEU A 139 33.99 15.39 -24.50
C LEU A 139 35.16 14.81 -25.30
N LEU A 140 35.37 15.39 -26.48
CA LEU A 140 36.65 15.47 -27.19
C LEU A 140 36.74 16.88 -27.78
#